data_AF-A0A0P9N1G6-F1
#
_entry.id   AF-A0A0P9N1G6-F1
#
_cell.length_a   1.000
_cell.length_b   1.000
_cell.length_c   1.000
_cell.angle_alpha   90.00
_cell.angle_beta   90.00
_cell.angle_gamma   90.00
#
_symmetry.space_group_name_H-M   'P 1'
#
loop_
_entity.id
_entity.type
_entity.pdbx_description
1 polymer ?
#
loop_
_entity_poly.entity_id
_entity_poly.type
_entity_poly.pdbx_seq_one_letter_code
_entity_poly.pdbx_strand_id
1 'polypeptide(L)'
;MFKRPMIATDHCASGRRKARFGMRAFEYRIWRTTMKIVIAPDSFKDSLSAQAVADAIASGLAEVWPHAELIKCPMADGGEGTNEALLAACNGELMSASVSGP
;
A
#
# COMPACT_ATOMS: atom_id res chain seq x y z
N MET A 1 29.89 -1.62 -7.36
CA MET A 1 29.45 -0.21 -7.22
C MET A 1 27.95 -0.20 -6.96
N PHE A 2 27.54 -0.61 -5.75
CA PHE A 2 26.17 -0.48 -5.26
C PHE A 2 26.24 0.44 -4.04
N LYS A 3 25.88 1.71 -4.20
CA LYS A 3 25.77 2.62 -3.06
C LYS A 3 24.51 2.22 -2.28
N ARG A 4 24.71 1.56 -1.14
CA ARG A 4 23.66 1.39 -0.13
C ARG A 4 23.18 2.79 0.28
N PRO A 5 21.89 3.13 0.19
CA PRO A 5 21.40 4.32 0.85
C PRO A 5 21.49 4.05 2.35
N MET A 6 22.32 4.82 3.02
CA MET A 6 22.44 4.85 4.47
C MET A 6 21.10 5.35 5.00
N ILE A 7 20.23 4.44 5.44
CA ILE A 7 19.04 4.79 6.19
C ILE A 7 19.56 5.31 7.53
N ALA A 8 19.63 6.63 7.65
CA ALA A 8 19.85 7.28 8.92
C ALA A 8 18.65 6.92 9.80
N THR A 9 18.84 5.97 10.71
CA THR A 9 17.97 5.82 11.87
C THR A 9 18.18 7.06 12.72
N ASP A 10 17.30 8.05 12.55
CA ASP A 10 17.28 9.27 13.37
C ASP A 10 16.82 8.93 14.80
N HIS A 11 17.71 8.29 15.54
CA HIS A 11 17.76 8.41 17.00
C HIS A 11 18.63 9.61 17.33
N CYS A 12 18.06 10.82 17.39
CA CYS A 12 18.67 11.86 18.21
C CYS A 12 17.66 12.94 18.62
N ALA A 13 17.48 13.03 19.93
CA ALA A 13 16.75 14.06 20.64
C ALA A 13 17.30 15.47 20.36
N SER A 14 16.41 16.46 20.46
CA SER A 14 16.71 17.85 20.85
C SER A 14 18.02 18.46 20.32
N GLY A 15 17.99 19.12 19.16
CA GLY A 15 19.15 19.90 18.74
C GLY A 15 19.00 20.59 17.40
N ARG A 16 18.64 21.87 17.42
CA ARG A 16 18.70 22.80 16.28
C ARG A 16 20.08 22.74 15.61
N ARG A 17 20.21 22.10 14.43
CA ARG A 17 21.19 22.48 13.39
C ARG A 17 20.59 22.22 12.01
N LYS A 18 20.22 23.31 11.32
CA LYS A 18 19.84 23.30 9.90
C LYS A 18 21.02 22.77 9.09
N ALA A 19 20.89 21.57 8.51
CA ALA A 19 21.85 21.05 7.58
C ALA A 19 21.78 21.86 6.27
N ARG A 20 22.90 22.53 5.96
CA ARG A 20 23.22 23.08 4.64
C ARG A 20 23.43 21.92 3.68
N PHE A 21 22.39 21.46 2.99
CA PHE A 21 22.54 20.74 1.72
C PHE A 21 21.25 20.95 0.93
N GLY A 22 21.38 21.38 -0.33
CA GLY A 22 20.29 21.88 -1.16
C GLY A 22 19.28 20.81 -1.56
N MET A 23 18.46 20.35 -0.61
CA MET A 23 17.18 19.71 -0.91
C MET A 23 16.15 20.81 -1.12
N ARG A 24 15.40 20.77 -2.22
CA ARG A 24 14.33 21.75 -2.45
C ARG A 24 13.32 21.63 -1.30
N ALA A 25 12.76 22.75 -0.85
CA ALA A 25 11.77 22.75 0.23
C ALA A 25 10.57 21.81 -0.04
N PHE A 26 10.29 21.52 -1.32
CA PHE A 26 9.32 20.52 -1.76
C PHE A 26 9.72 19.08 -1.40
N GLU A 27 10.98 18.68 -1.65
CA GLU A 27 11.51 17.39 -1.19
C GLU A 27 11.48 17.29 0.33
N TYR A 28 11.86 18.36 1.04
CA TYR A 28 11.81 18.35 2.51
C TYR A 28 10.39 18.23 3.07
N ARG A 29 9.35 18.61 2.31
CA ARG A 29 7.95 18.49 2.70
C ARG A 29 7.45 17.05 2.56
N ILE A 30 7.75 16.36 1.47
CA ILE A 30 7.35 14.95 1.25
C ILE A 30 7.95 13.99 2.27
N TRP A 31 9.16 14.27 2.78
CA TRP A 31 9.79 13.44 3.82
C TRP A 31 9.37 13.79 5.27
N ARG A 32 8.66 14.91 5.52
CA ARG A 32 8.21 15.31 6.87
C ARG A 32 6.81 14.84 7.23
N THR A 33 6.03 14.43 6.25
CA THR A 33 4.74 13.75 6.45
C THR A 33 4.99 12.25 6.34
N THR A 34 4.36 11.45 7.20
CA THR A 34 4.35 9.99 7.05
C THR A 34 4.01 9.63 5.61
N MET A 35 4.90 8.87 4.95
CA MET A 35 4.74 8.47 3.55
C MET A 35 3.46 7.66 3.44
N LYS A 36 2.58 8.04 2.51
CA LYS A 36 1.29 7.37 2.31
C LYS A 36 1.30 6.65 0.97
N ILE A 37 1.07 5.33 1.00
CA ILE A 37 1.17 4.46 -0.18
C ILE A 37 -0.18 3.76 -0.38
N VAL A 38 -0.76 3.94 -1.56
CA VAL A 38 -1.98 3.23 -1.98
C VAL A 38 -1.57 1.99 -2.78
N ILE A 39 -2.06 0.83 -2.35
CA ILE A 39 -1.84 -0.48 -2.94
C ILE A 39 -3.15 -0.90 -3.59
N ALA A 40 -3.26 -0.70 -4.90
CA ALA A 40 -4.48 -0.98 -5.67
C ALA A 40 -4.26 -2.02 -6.79
N PRO A 41 -3.91 -3.27 -6.44
CA PRO A 41 -3.69 -4.32 -7.42
C PRO A 41 -5.01 -4.92 -7.91
N ASP A 42 -4.92 -5.57 -9.06
CA ASP A 42 -5.90 -6.53 -9.56
C ASP A 42 -5.48 -7.96 -9.19
N SER A 43 -6.39 -8.92 -9.38
CA SER A 43 -6.13 -10.33 -9.23
C SER A 43 -5.08 -10.85 -10.22
N PHE A 44 -4.34 -11.87 -9.79
CA PHE A 44 -3.58 -12.71 -10.71
C PHE A 44 -4.48 -13.84 -11.15
N LYS A 45 -4.89 -13.79 -12.42
CA LYS A 45 -5.80 -14.77 -13.02
C LYS A 45 -5.37 -16.20 -12.70
N ASP A 46 -6.32 -17.00 -12.22
CA ASP A 46 -6.13 -18.41 -11.84
C ASP A 46 -5.06 -18.64 -10.73
N SER A 47 -4.71 -17.61 -9.94
CA SER A 47 -3.66 -17.71 -8.94
C SER A 47 -3.98 -17.01 -7.62
N LEU A 48 -4.00 -15.68 -7.57
CA LEU A 48 -4.19 -14.92 -6.34
C LEU A 48 -5.31 -13.91 -6.52
N SER A 49 -6.18 -13.77 -5.51
CA SER A 49 -7.15 -12.70 -5.47
C SER A 49 -6.45 -11.34 -5.35
N ALA A 50 -7.13 -10.27 -5.77
CA ALA A 50 -6.62 -8.90 -5.64
C ALA A 50 -6.26 -8.57 -4.17
N GLN A 51 -7.04 -9.08 -3.21
CA GLN A 51 -6.77 -8.94 -1.78
C GLN A 51 -5.45 -9.62 -1.37
N ALA A 52 -5.22 -10.86 -1.82
CA ALA A 52 -3.99 -11.58 -1.50
C ALA A 52 -2.75 -10.90 -2.10
N VAL A 53 -2.87 -10.36 -3.31
CA VAL A 53 -1.81 -9.56 -3.94
C VAL A 53 -1.53 -8.29 -3.12
N ALA A 54 -2.59 -7.59 -2.68
CA ALA A 54 -2.44 -6.39 -1.85
C ALA A 54 -1.75 -6.69 -0.51
N ASP A 55 -2.05 -7.83 0.11
CA ASP A 55 -1.44 -8.26 1.36
C ASP A 55 0.05 -8.59 1.19
N ALA A 56 0.41 -9.29 0.11
CA ALA A 56 1.80 -9.61 -0.21
C ALA A 56 2.64 -8.34 -0.45
N ILE A 57 2.10 -7.37 -1.20
CA ILE A 57 2.76 -6.08 -1.44
C ILE A 57 2.90 -5.31 -0.12
N ALA A 58 1.85 -5.25 0.70
CA ALA A 58 1.89 -4.54 1.99
C ALA A 58 2.94 -5.14 2.94
N SER A 59 3.05 -6.47 2.98
CA SER A 59 4.06 -7.16 3.78
C SER A 59 5.48 -6.76 3.38
N GLY A 60 5.80 -6.81 2.07
CA GLY A 60 7.12 -6.42 1.58
C GLY A 60 7.43 -4.93 1.80
N LEU A 61 6.43 -4.07 1.67
CA LEU A 61 6.59 -2.63 1.95
C LEU A 61 6.81 -2.34 3.43
N ALA A 62 6.15 -3.08 4.33
CA ALA A 62 6.33 -2.91 5.77
C ALA A 62 7.75 -3.26 6.24
N GLU A 63 8.43 -4.19 5.56
CA GLU A 63 9.84 -4.53 5.85
C GLU A 63 10.81 -3.40 5.51
N VAL A 64 10.53 -2.62 4.47
CA VAL A 64 11.41 -1.55 3.97
C VAL A 64 11.03 -0.17 4.52
N TRP A 65 9.73 0.09 4.70
CA TRP A 65 9.18 1.35 5.16
C TRP A 65 8.15 1.14 6.31
N PRO A 66 8.62 0.79 7.52
CA PRO A 66 7.74 0.47 8.65
C PRO A 66 6.91 1.66 9.16
N HIS A 67 7.25 2.88 8.76
CA HIS A 67 6.52 4.10 9.13
C HIS A 67 5.61 4.63 8.02
N ALA A 68 5.49 3.92 6.90
CA ALA A 68 4.56 4.29 5.84
C ALA A 68 3.12 3.94 6.26
N GLU A 69 2.19 4.83 5.93
CA GLU A 69 0.76 4.55 5.97
C GLU A 69 0.40 3.78 4.69
N LEU A 70 0.09 2.49 4.83
CA LEU A 70 -0.29 1.62 3.72
C LEU A 70 -1.82 1.51 3.62
N ILE A 71 -2.38 1.92 2.49
CA ILE A 71 -3.81 1.77 2.18
C ILE A 71 -3.97 0.67 1.14
N LYS A 72 -4.67 -0.40 1.47
CA LYS A 72 -5.03 -1.46 0.52
C LYS A 72 -6.38 -1.14 -0.12
N CYS A 73 -6.43 -1.19 -1.45
CA CYS A 73 -7.61 -0.92 -2.26
C CYS A 73 -7.68 -1.95 -3.40
N PRO A 74 -7.94 -3.24 -3.10
CA PRO A 74 -8.01 -4.28 -4.13
C PRO A 74 -9.08 -3.93 -5.18
N MET A 75 -8.75 -4.11 -6.44
CA MET A 75 -9.58 -3.75 -7.59
C MET A 75 -10.07 -4.99 -8.33
N ALA A 76 -11.12 -4.83 -9.13
CA ALA A 76 -11.61 -5.83 -10.08
C ALA A 76 -12.18 -5.14 -11.32
N ASP A 77 -12.16 -5.81 -12.47
CA ASP A 77 -12.55 -5.27 -13.79
C ASP A 77 -13.94 -5.72 -14.28
N GLY A 78 -14.68 -6.49 -13.47
CA GLY A 78 -15.96 -7.10 -13.83
C GLY A 78 -15.89 -8.62 -14.03
N GLY A 79 -14.70 -9.22 -13.98
CA GLY A 79 -14.50 -10.67 -13.97
C GLY A 79 -14.67 -11.33 -12.60
N GLU A 80 -14.02 -12.48 -12.43
CA GLU A 80 -13.92 -13.18 -11.15
C GLU A 80 -13.22 -12.30 -10.11
N GLY A 81 -13.69 -12.31 -8.85
CA GLY A 81 -13.17 -11.43 -7.80
C GLY A 81 -13.90 -10.09 -7.66
N THR A 82 -14.83 -9.77 -8.57
CA THR A 82 -15.58 -8.50 -8.55
C THR A 82 -16.52 -8.39 -7.34
N ASN A 83 -17.16 -9.50 -6.94
CA ASN A 83 -18.03 -9.52 -5.76
C ASN A 83 -17.23 -9.21 -4.49
N GLU A 84 -16.06 -9.83 -4.35
CA GLU A 84 -15.16 -9.67 -3.22
C GLU A 84 -14.65 -8.22 -3.11
N ALA A 85 -14.28 -7.61 -4.24
CA ALA A 85 -13.87 -6.20 -4.30
C ALA A 85 -15.00 -5.25 -3.88
N LEU A 86 -16.23 -5.50 -4.36
CA LEU A 86 -17.42 -4.72 -3.99
C LEU A 86 -17.76 -4.85 -2.49
N LEU A 87 -17.73 -6.06 -1.94
CA LEU A 87 -17.99 -6.29 -0.51
C LEU A 87 -16.97 -5.54 0.35
N ALA A 88 -15.69 -5.60 -0.02
CA ALA A 88 -14.61 -4.91 0.69
C ALA A 88 -14.75 -3.37 0.62
N ALA A 89 -15.18 -2.83 -0.53
CA ALA A 89 -15.33 -1.38 -0.71
C ALA A 89 -16.61 -0.82 -0.08
N CYS A 90 -17.71 -1.57 -0.09
CA CYS A 90 -19.04 -1.07 0.28
C CYS A 90 -19.55 -1.56 1.64
N ASN A 91 -18.78 -2.38 2.38
CA ASN A 91 -19.27 -3.04 3.59
C ASN A 91 -20.56 -3.85 3.32
N GLY A 92 -20.65 -4.46 2.13
CA GLY A 92 -21.84 -5.18 1.68
C GLY A 92 -22.00 -6.55 2.31
N GLU A 93 -23.16 -7.17 2.09
CA GLU A 93 -23.47 -8.53 2.53
C GLU A 93 -23.69 -9.45 1.32
N LEU A 94 -23.18 -10.68 1.40
CA LEU A 94 -23.44 -11.73 0.42
C LEU A 94 -24.80 -12.38 0.69
N MET A 95 -25.73 -12.20 -0.24
CA MET A 95 -27.02 -12.89 -0.22
C MET A 95 -27.03 -14.02 -1.25
N SER A 96 -27.11 -15.25 -0.78
CA SER A 96 -27.19 -16.44 -1.64
C SER A 96 -28.64 -16.81 -1.91
N ALA A 97 -28.98 -17.06 -3.18
CA ALA A 97 -30.29 -17.55 -3.60
C ALA A 97 -30.14 -18.77 -4.51
N SER A 98 -31.05 -19.74 -4.39
CA SER A 98 -31.10 -20.87 -5.33
C SER A 98 -31.76 -20.42 -6.63
N VAL A 99 -31.10 -20.68 -7.75
CA VAL A 99 -31.58 -20.36 -9.10
C VAL A 99 -31.48 -21.59 -9.97
N SER A 100 -32.32 -21.70 -10.99
CA SER A 100 -32.19 -22.74 -12.01
C SER A 100 -30.97 -22.45 -12.88
N GLY A 101 -30.05 -23.43 -12.97
CA GLY A 101 -28.94 -23.39 -13.90
C GLY A 101 -29.39 -23.46 -15.36
N PRO A 102 -28.48 -23.24 -16.33
CA PRO A 102 -28.77 -23.37 -17.75
C PRO A 102 -29.15 -24.79 -18.16
#